data_AF-F3FRY3-F1
#
_entry.id   AF-F3FRY3-F1
#
_cell.length_a   1.000
_cell.length_b   1.000
_cell.length_c   1.000
_cell.angle_alpha   90.00
_cell.angle_beta   90.00
_cell.angle_gamma   90.00
#
_symmetry.space_group_name_H-M   'P 1'
#
loop_
_entity.id
_entity.type
_entity.pdbx_description
1 polymer ?
#
loop_
_entity_poly.entity_id
_entity_poly.type
_entity_poly.pdbx_seq_one_letter_code
_entity_poly.pdbx_strand_id
1 'polypeptide(L)'
;WEGLETPVQVVWRHADLPVIGVPLAALDNPEPLELVRAPLLRLIHADDPDNGRIVAVLLFHHLIMDHVALDLLSQELQAVLLDQAAQLPVPVPYRNYIAQTLLGAGDDAHETFFREQLGDLHEPTLAYAQTWLPGPDVAGEARLRLDMDLSRRLRHQVRQLGVSPASLMHLAWAQVLGRLSGRDSVVFGTVLLGRLNGSEGAERTLGVFINTLPLRIDLADQSARDALSQTHRRLTGLLAHEQASLAIAQRCSALPAGAPLFSALLNYRHSAAPGEANEAAGKAWKGIELLQSGERSSYPLTLSVDDLGEAFDLTALTSKGIDARRVCAYLACAVEGLVDALEQAPAGPIQALNVLPGAERNELLDGFNADCLTAECPLPVHLRIEQQALEQPNAMAAKAGDQHLSYGELNARANALAHHLIGLGVRPDDRVAVVARRGLV
;
A
#
# COMPACT_ATOMS: atom_id res chain seq x y z
N TRP A 1 12.20 25.29 -20.12
CA TRP A 1 11.28 24.57 -21.02
C TRP A 1 9.94 25.29 -21.19
N GLU A 2 9.70 26.39 -20.48
CA GLU A 2 8.53 27.25 -20.75
C GLU A 2 8.56 27.77 -22.19
N GLY A 3 7.42 27.63 -22.89
CA GLY A 3 7.25 28.11 -24.26
C GLY A 3 7.83 27.23 -25.37
N LEU A 4 8.29 26.01 -25.07
CA LEU A 4 8.72 25.04 -26.08
C LEU A 4 7.62 24.04 -26.39
N GLU A 5 7.33 23.82 -27.68
CA GLU A 5 6.36 22.81 -28.13
C GLU A 5 6.84 21.37 -27.91
N THR A 6 8.16 21.16 -27.92
CA THR A 6 8.79 19.86 -27.67
C THR A 6 9.98 20.00 -26.71
N PRO A 7 10.29 18.95 -25.92
CA PRO A 7 11.47 18.96 -25.05
C PRO A 7 12.75 19.10 -25.87
N VAL A 8 13.60 20.07 -25.53
CA VAL A 8 14.94 20.22 -26.13
C VAL A 8 16.00 19.88 -25.10
N GLN A 9 17.10 19.27 -25.55
CA GLN A 9 18.22 18.91 -24.68
C GLN A 9 19.23 20.06 -24.58
N VAL A 10 19.60 20.42 -23.35
CA VAL A 10 20.75 21.26 -23.05
C VAL A 10 21.72 20.45 -22.19
N VAL A 11 22.97 20.31 -22.64
CA VAL A 11 23.98 19.50 -21.93
C VAL A 11 24.91 20.41 -21.13
N TRP A 12 24.73 20.41 -19.81
CA TRP A 12 25.70 20.98 -18.87
C TRP A 12 26.80 19.95 -18.61
N ARG A 13 28.01 20.17 -19.13
CA ARG A 13 29.10 19.17 -19.09
C ARG A 13 29.73 18.94 -17.72
N HIS A 14 29.81 19.99 -16.90
CA HIS A 14 30.44 19.95 -15.58
C HIS A 14 29.53 20.61 -14.56
N ALA A 15 29.00 19.84 -13.62
CA ALA A 15 28.22 20.36 -12.48
C ALA A 15 28.88 19.89 -11.20
N ASP A 16 29.30 20.82 -10.36
CA ASP A 16 29.94 20.52 -9.08
C ASP A 16 28.88 20.09 -8.06
N LEU A 17 29.16 19.02 -7.31
CA LEU A 17 28.29 18.56 -6.24
C LEU A 17 28.32 19.58 -5.09
N PRO A 18 27.18 20.20 -4.72
CA PRO A 18 27.15 21.10 -3.57
C PRO A 18 27.34 20.29 -2.29
N VAL A 19 28.37 20.65 -1.51
CA VAL A 19 28.63 20.15 -0.15
C VAL A 19 28.36 21.28 0.83
N ILE A 20 27.31 21.13 1.65
CA ILE A 20 26.79 22.22 2.50
C ILE A 20 26.88 21.81 3.97
N GLY A 21 27.61 22.59 4.76
CA GLY A 21 27.63 22.47 6.21
C GLY A 21 26.40 23.14 6.84
N VAL A 22 25.69 22.43 7.71
CA VAL A 22 24.51 22.93 8.45
C VAL A 22 24.59 22.55 9.94
N PRO A 23 23.80 23.19 10.82
CA PRO A 23 23.62 22.71 12.19
C PRO A 23 22.98 21.32 12.22
N LEU A 24 23.36 20.47 13.19
CA LEU A 24 22.84 19.09 13.33
C LEU A 24 21.30 19.02 13.30
N ALA A 25 20.61 19.95 13.96
CA ALA A 25 19.14 20.02 13.98
C ALA A 25 18.49 20.28 12.61
N ALA A 26 19.24 20.77 11.62
CA ALA A 26 18.75 21.02 10.27
C ALA A 26 18.91 19.81 9.33
N LEU A 27 19.60 18.74 9.75
CA LEU A 27 19.77 17.53 8.95
C LEU A 27 18.49 16.69 8.82
N ASP A 28 17.59 16.76 9.82
CA ASP A 28 16.39 15.92 9.86
C ASP A 28 15.35 16.30 8.80
N ASN A 29 15.36 17.55 8.32
CA ASN A 29 14.42 18.01 7.31
C ASN A 29 15.10 18.98 6.34
N PRO A 30 15.93 18.46 5.42
CA PRO A 30 16.64 19.31 4.51
C PRO A 30 15.71 19.89 3.43
N GLU A 31 16.10 21.04 2.90
CA GLU A 31 15.34 21.70 1.84
C GLU A 31 15.23 20.81 0.58
N PRO A 32 14.04 20.71 -0.04
CA PRO A 32 13.86 19.98 -1.29
C PRO A 32 14.75 20.51 -2.42
N LEU A 33 15.13 19.62 -3.34
CA LEU A 33 15.89 19.99 -4.53
C LEU A 33 14.98 20.69 -5.56
N GLU A 34 15.41 21.84 -6.06
CA GLU A 34 14.73 22.55 -7.15
C GLU A 34 15.04 21.87 -8.51
N LEU A 35 14.01 21.40 -9.21
CA LEU A 35 14.14 20.73 -10.52
C LEU A 35 14.83 21.57 -11.62
N VAL A 36 14.85 22.90 -11.44
CA VAL A 36 15.44 23.85 -12.40
C VAL A 36 16.92 24.11 -12.15
N ARG A 37 17.53 23.54 -11.09
CA ARG A 37 18.94 23.74 -10.75
C ARG A 37 19.71 22.42 -10.81
N ALA A 38 20.75 22.38 -11.64
CA ALA A 38 21.70 21.28 -11.64
C ALA A 38 22.81 21.50 -10.59
N PRO A 39 23.38 20.43 -10.01
CA PRO A 39 22.92 19.04 -10.11
C PRO A 39 21.71 18.76 -9.21
N LEU A 40 20.87 17.78 -9.58
CA LEU A 40 19.78 17.28 -8.72
C LEU A 40 20.30 16.30 -7.64
N LEU A 41 21.45 16.66 -7.06
CA LEU A 41 22.21 15.91 -6.07
C LEU A 41 22.85 16.94 -5.12
N ARG A 42 22.83 16.70 -3.80
CA ARG A 42 23.39 17.59 -2.79
C ARG A 42 23.87 16.77 -1.60
N LEU A 43 25.06 17.06 -1.09
CA LEU A 43 25.55 16.49 0.16
C LEU A 43 25.43 17.54 1.26
N ILE A 44 24.70 17.24 2.32
CA ILE A 44 24.59 18.10 3.50
C ILE A 44 25.28 17.40 4.65
N HIS A 45 26.08 18.11 5.44
CA HIS A 45 26.75 17.54 6.59
C HIS A 45 26.67 18.43 7.82
N ALA A 46 26.78 17.82 8.99
CA ALA A 46 26.90 18.50 10.27
C ALA A 46 27.89 17.76 11.18
N ASP A 47 28.60 18.53 12.00
CA ASP A 47 29.37 17.98 13.10
C ASP A 47 28.42 17.55 14.23
N ASP A 48 28.63 16.35 14.76
CA ASP A 48 27.96 15.81 15.95
C ASP A 48 29.03 15.63 17.04
N PRO A 49 29.40 16.73 17.73
CA PRO A 49 30.49 16.73 18.71
C PRO A 49 30.18 15.85 19.92
N ASP A 50 28.91 15.67 20.28
CA ASP A 50 28.47 14.85 21.41
C ASP A 50 28.79 13.37 21.18
N ASN A 51 28.76 12.90 19.93
CA ASN A 51 29.11 11.54 19.54
C ASN A 51 30.46 11.42 18.83
N GLY A 52 31.21 12.53 18.70
CA GLY A 52 32.52 12.56 18.05
C GLY A 52 32.52 12.12 16.59
N ARG A 53 31.45 12.44 15.84
CA ARG A 53 31.26 12.00 14.45
C ARG A 53 30.79 13.14 13.54
N ILE A 54 30.85 12.92 12.23
CA ILE A 54 30.23 13.77 11.22
C ILE A 54 29.03 13.01 10.68
N VAL A 55 27.86 13.67 10.65
CA VAL A 55 26.66 13.12 10.04
C VAL A 55 26.50 13.77 8.66
N ALA A 56 26.28 12.96 7.63
CA ALA A 56 26.07 13.44 6.28
C ALA A 56 24.81 12.82 5.67
N VAL A 57 24.06 13.63 4.92
CA VAL A 57 22.86 13.25 4.18
C VAL A 57 23.09 13.54 2.71
N LEU A 58 23.05 12.49 1.89
CA LEU A 58 23.04 12.60 0.44
C LEU A 58 21.60 12.73 -0.05
N LEU A 59 21.26 13.90 -0.59
CA LEU A 59 19.96 14.16 -1.20
C LEU A 59 20.09 14.05 -2.70
N PHE A 60 19.15 13.35 -3.31
CA PHE A 60 19.01 13.28 -4.76
C PHE A 60 17.55 13.32 -5.15
N HIS A 61 17.27 13.85 -6.33
CA HIS A 61 15.93 13.78 -6.89
C HIS A 61 15.78 12.46 -7.66
N HIS A 62 14.67 11.74 -7.45
CA HIS A 62 14.41 10.47 -8.15
C HIS A 62 14.36 10.59 -9.68
N LEU A 63 14.32 11.80 -10.24
CA LEU A 63 14.40 12.07 -11.69
C LEU A 63 15.78 11.75 -12.29
N ILE A 64 16.84 11.66 -11.48
CA ILE A 64 18.18 11.35 -11.97
C ILE A 64 18.71 9.98 -11.53
N MET A 65 18.04 9.33 -10.58
CA MET A 65 18.56 8.11 -9.94
C MET A 65 17.44 7.21 -9.45
N ASP A 66 17.44 5.96 -9.95
CA ASP A 66 16.69 4.83 -9.40
C ASP A 66 17.57 4.02 -8.41
N HIS A 67 17.00 2.97 -7.82
CA HIS A 67 17.72 2.12 -6.85
C HIS A 67 18.95 1.45 -7.47
N VAL A 68 18.89 1.01 -8.73
CA VAL A 68 20.05 0.42 -9.44
C VAL A 68 21.15 1.46 -9.62
N ALA A 69 20.79 2.68 -10.00
CA ALA A 69 21.74 3.78 -10.12
C ALA A 69 22.35 4.17 -8.75
N LEU A 70 21.61 4.05 -7.66
CA LEU A 70 22.15 4.24 -6.29
C LEU A 70 23.15 3.13 -5.92
N ASP A 71 22.87 1.87 -6.25
CA ASP A 71 23.80 0.76 -6.02
C ASP A 71 25.09 0.93 -6.83
N LEU A 72 24.98 1.38 -8.09
CA LEU A 72 26.14 1.73 -8.93
C LEU A 72 26.95 2.88 -8.31
N LEU A 73 26.29 3.95 -7.86
CA LEU A 73 26.96 5.06 -7.17
C LEU A 73 27.70 4.58 -5.92
N SER A 74 27.08 3.68 -5.14
CA SER A 74 27.71 3.08 -3.96
C SER A 74 28.97 2.28 -4.32
N GLN A 75 28.92 1.49 -5.41
CA GLN A 75 30.07 0.75 -5.92
C GLN A 75 31.20 1.67 -6.42
N GLU A 76 30.85 2.76 -7.11
CA GLU A 76 31.81 3.76 -7.56
C GLU A 76 32.47 4.49 -6.37
N LEU A 77 31.69 4.88 -5.36
CA LEU A 77 32.20 5.46 -4.12
C LEU A 77 33.14 4.49 -3.39
N GLN A 78 32.78 3.22 -3.31
CA GLN A 78 33.64 2.19 -2.74
C GLN A 78 34.98 2.10 -3.48
N ALA A 79 34.98 2.10 -4.82
CA ALA A 79 36.21 2.08 -5.60
C ALA A 79 37.07 3.33 -5.36
N VAL A 80 36.45 4.50 -5.22
CA VAL A 80 37.17 5.74 -4.88
C VAL A 80 37.80 5.67 -3.49
N LEU A 81 37.06 5.19 -2.48
CA LEU A 81 37.56 5.05 -1.10
C LEU A 81 38.70 4.02 -0.96
N LEU A 82 38.81 3.09 -1.91
CA LEU A 82 39.88 2.10 -1.98
C LEU A 82 41.03 2.49 -2.91
N ASP A 83 41.08 3.73 -3.41
CA ASP A 83 42.06 4.22 -4.41
C ASP A 83 42.05 3.43 -5.73
N GLN A 84 40.89 2.88 -6.11
CA GLN A 84 40.66 2.07 -7.30
C GLN A 84 39.87 2.81 -8.40
N ALA A 85 39.69 4.13 -8.27
CA ALA A 85 38.92 4.95 -9.21
C ALA A 85 39.35 4.79 -10.68
N ALA A 86 40.65 4.56 -10.95
CA ALA A 86 41.17 4.35 -12.30
C ALA A 86 40.67 3.05 -12.98
N GLN A 87 40.08 2.13 -12.22
CA GLN A 87 39.50 0.88 -12.70
C GLN A 87 38.03 1.02 -13.08
N LEU A 88 37.41 2.17 -12.78
CA LEU A 88 36.01 2.41 -13.10
C LEU A 88 35.82 2.52 -14.63
N PRO A 89 34.76 1.90 -15.17
CA PRO A 89 34.46 1.99 -16.59
C PRO A 89 34.05 3.42 -16.97
N VAL A 90 34.15 3.75 -18.27
CA VAL A 90 33.66 5.03 -18.78
C VAL A 90 32.14 5.11 -18.62
N PRO A 91 31.57 6.17 -18.02
CA PRO A 91 30.13 6.31 -17.87
C PRO A 91 29.39 6.37 -19.21
N VAL A 92 28.30 5.60 -19.32
CA VAL A 92 27.42 5.64 -20.48
C VAL A 92 26.40 6.78 -20.29
N PRO A 93 26.27 7.72 -21.24
CA PRO A 93 25.32 8.82 -21.10
C PRO A 93 23.85 8.38 -21.21
N TYR A 94 23.02 8.72 -20.21
CA TYR A 94 21.57 8.46 -20.20
C TYR A 94 20.81 9.00 -21.43
N ARG A 95 21.33 10.06 -22.08
CA ARG A 95 20.74 10.59 -23.32
C ARG A 95 20.65 9.57 -24.45
N ASN A 96 21.53 8.56 -24.47
CA ASN A 96 21.50 7.51 -25.49
C ASN A 96 20.24 6.66 -25.35
N TYR A 97 19.84 6.36 -24.11
CA TYR A 97 18.58 5.69 -23.81
C TYR A 97 17.38 6.54 -24.24
N ILE A 98 17.34 7.82 -23.87
CA ILE A 98 16.27 8.73 -24.29
C ILE A 98 16.13 8.80 -25.81
N ALA A 99 17.25 8.90 -26.53
CA ALA A 99 17.24 8.88 -27.99
C ALA A 99 16.66 7.58 -28.55
N GLN A 100 17.00 6.43 -27.97
CA GLN A 100 16.47 5.12 -28.38
C GLN A 100 14.95 5.05 -28.15
N THR A 101 14.45 5.52 -27.00
CA THR A 101 13.01 5.56 -26.70
C THR A 101 12.25 6.46 -27.67
N LEU A 102 12.79 7.64 -27.98
CA LEU A 102 12.15 8.59 -28.92
C LEU A 102 12.17 8.09 -30.38
N LEU A 103 13.11 7.23 -30.74
CA LEU A 103 13.20 6.61 -32.07
C LEU A 103 12.41 5.29 -32.18
N GLY A 104 11.77 4.85 -31.09
CA GLY A 104 11.01 3.60 -31.03
C GLY A 104 9.79 3.57 -31.94
N ALA A 105 9.16 2.40 -32.05
CA ALA A 105 7.87 2.26 -32.71
C ALA A 105 6.85 3.16 -31.99
N GLY A 106 6.08 3.95 -32.75
CA GLY A 106 5.14 4.92 -32.18
C GLY A 106 4.09 4.31 -31.25
N ASP A 107 3.31 5.19 -30.60
CA ASP A 107 2.46 4.83 -29.47
C ASP A 107 1.26 3.90 -29.79
N ASP A 108 0.94 3.66 -31.07
CA ASP A 108 -0.27 2.92 -31.50
C ASP A 108 -0.38 1.51 -30.88
N ALA A 109 0.74 0.79 -30.79
CA ALA A 109 0.77 -0.55 -30.21
C ALA A 109 0.55 -0.51 -28.68
N HIS A 110 1.13 0.50 -28.00
CA HIS A 110 0.90 0.73 -26.57
C HIS A 110 -0.56 1.11 -26.31
N GLU A 111 -1.12 2.01 -27.12
CA GLU A 111 -2.51 2.43 -27.00
C GLU A 111 -3.49 1.27 -27.19
N THR A 112 -3.26 0.41 -28.17
CA THR A 112 -4.11 -0.76 -28.43
C THR A 112 -4.09 -1.69 -27.22
N PHE A 113 -2.90 -2.04 -26.72
CA PHE A 113 -2.75 -2.88 -25.54
C PHE A 113 -3.45 -2.29 -24.29
N PHE A 114 -3.22 -1.02 -23.97
CA PHE A 114 -3.83 -0.41 -22.79
C PHE A 114 -5.33 -0.20 -22.95
N ARG A 115 -5.83 0.03 -24.17
CA ARG A 115 -7.27 0.13 -24.44
C ARG A 115 -7.98 -1.21 -24.24
N GLU A 116 -7.35 -2.32 -24.62
CA GLU A 116 -7.87 -3.66 -24.33
C GLU A 116 -7.91 -3.96 -22.82
N GLN A 117 -6.94 -3.44 -22.06
CA GLN A 117 -6.83 -3.73 -20.62
C GLN A 117 -7.65 -2.79 -19.73
N LEU A 118 -7.84 -1.54 -20.14
CA LEU A 118 -8.39 -0.46 -19.30
C LEU A 118 -9.61 0.23 -19.91
N GLY A 119 -10.00 -0.08 -21.15
CA GLY A 119 -11.04 0.64 -21.88
C GLY A 119 -12.44 0.57 -21.26
N ASP A 120 -12.71 -0.44 -20.44
CA ASP A 120 -13.92 -0.64 -19.64
C ASP A 120 -13.73 -0.26 -18.15
N LEU A 121 -12.59 0.33 -17.79
CA LEU A 121 -12.34 0.80 -16.43
C LEU A 121 -13.04 2.14 -16.20
N HIS A 122 -14.20 2.08 -15.54
CA HIS A 122 -15.04 3.25 -15.25
C HIS A 122 -14.76 3.90 -13.89
N GLU A 123 -14.07 3.21 -13.00
CA GLU A 123 -13.80 3.70 -11.65
C GLU A 123 -12.38 3.34 -11.21
N PRO A 124 -11.70 4.23 -10.46
CA PRO A 124 -10.32 4.02 -10.06
C PRO A 124 -10.21 3.04 -8.89
N THR A 125 -9.06 2.39 -8.78
CA THR A 125 -8.75 1.55 -7.62
C THR A 125 -8.04 2.39 -6.55
N LEU A 126 -8.80 2.78 -5.52
CA LEU A 126 -8.30 3.67 -4.47
C LEU A 126 -8.28 2.92 -3.13
N ALA A 127 -7.08 2.54 -2.67
CA ALA A 127 -6.93 1.93 -1.35
C ALA A 127 -7.39 2.93 -0.27
N TYR A 128 -8.23 2.47 0.67
CA TYR A 128 -8.81 3.32 1.72
C TYR A 128 -9.58 4.55 1.19
N ALA A 129 -10.05 4.51 -0.06
CA ALA A 129 -10.67 5.64 -0.76
C ALA A 129 -9.79 6.91 -0.81
N GLN A 130 -8.47 6.77 -0.65
CA GLN A 130 -7.52 7.89 -0.72
C GLN A 130 -7.04 8.07 -2.16
N THR A 131 -7.31 9.24 -2.74
CA THR A 131 -6.93 9.61 -4.11
C THR A 131 -5.52 10.16 -4.20
N TRP A 132 -5.15 11.05 -3.27
CA TRP A 132 -3.90 11.81 -3.30
C TRP A 132 -3.71 12.60 -2.00
N LEU A 133 -2.51 12.59 -1.42
CA LEU A 133 -2.12 13.50 -0.34
C LEU A 133 -0.72 14.05 -0.66
N PRO A 134 -0.57 15.28 -1.18
CA PRO A 134 0.69 15.99 -1.15
C PRO A 134 0.71 16.76 0.17
N GLY A 135 1.34 16.19 1.18
CA GLY A 135 1.58 16.87 2.45
C GLY A 135 2.90 16.40 3.05
N PRO A 136 3.66 17.27 3.72
CA PRO A 136 4.94 16.96 4.38
C PRO A 136 4.74 16.12 5.65
N ASP A 137 3.70 15.28 5.71
CA ASP A 137 3.38 14.48 6.89
C ASP A 137 4.17 13.17 6.85
N VAL A 138 4.61 12.73 8.04
CA VAL A 138 5.47 11.56 8.24
C VAL A 138 4.81 10.32 7.65
N ALA A 139 5.44 9.76 6.61
CA ALA A 139 5.05 8.47 6.06
C ALA A 139 5.31 7.37 7.09
N GLY A 140 4.36 6.44 7.25
CA GLY A 140 4.60 5.23 8.01
C GLY A 140 5.44 4.25 7.19
N GLU A 141 6.53 3.74 7.77
CA GLU A 141 7.33 2.66 7.20
C GLU A 141 7.22 1.41 8.07
N ALA A 142 7.08 0.26 7.44
CA ALA A 142 7.21 -1.03 8.11
C ALA A 142 7.94 -2.02 7.22
N ARG A 143 8.66 -2.94 7.86
CA ARG A 143 9.34 -4.05 7.19
C ARG A 143 8.90 -5.36 7.79
N LEU A 144 8.72 -6.37 6.95
CA LEU A 144 8.35 -7.73 7.35
C LEU A 144 9.08 -8.72 6.45
N ARG A 145 9.87 -9.61 7.05
CA ARG A 145 10.42 -10.76 6.34
C ARG A 145 9.38 -11.87 6.29
N LEU A 146 9.13 -12.42 5.12
CA LEU A 146 8.29 -13.62 4.99
C LEU A 146 8.99 -14.82 5.63
N ASP A 147 8.21 -15.71 6.23
CA ASP A 147 8.73 -16.95 6.78
C ASP A 147 9.50 -17.77 5.72
N MET A 148 10.59 -18.41 6.14
CA MET A 148 11.46 -19.17 5.24
C MET A 148 10.76 -20.38 4.65
N ASP A 149 9.89 -21.05 5.40
CA ASP A 149 9.09 -22.16 4.89
C ASP A 149 8.09 -21.67 3.84
N LEU A 150 7.37 -20.59 4.14
CA LEU A 150 6.46 -19.95 3.19
C LEU A 150 7.19 -19.54 1.90
N SER A 151 8.37 -18.94 2.01
CA SER A 151 9.19 -18.54 0.86
C SER A 151 9.58 -19.74 -0.02
N ARG A 152 9.95 -20.88 0.58
CA ARG A 152 10.26 -22.12 -0.15
C ARG A 152 9.02 -22.71 -0.82
N ARG A 153 7.89 -22.79 -0.11
CA ARG A 153 6.62 -23.31 -0.63
C ARG A 153 6.10 -22.48 -1.79
N LEU A 154 6.12 -21.15 -1.67
CA LEU A 154 5.83 -20.21 -2.75
C LEU A 154 6.65 -20.54 -4.00
N ARG A 155 7.99 -20.63 -3.86
CA ARG A 155 8.87 -20.94 -4.99
C ARG A 155 8.60 -22.32 -5.58
N HIS A 156 8.20 -23.29 -4.77
CA HIS A 156 7.81 -24.60 -5.27
C HIS A 156 6.55 -24.52 -6.13
N GLN A 157 5.50 -23.85 -5.65
CA GLN A 157 4.24 -23.70 -6.37
C GLN A 157 4.38 -22.98 -7.70
N VAL A 158 5.06 -21.83 -7.72
CA VAL A 158 5.22 -21.05 -8.97
C VAL A 158 6.06 -21.81 -10.01
N ARG A 159 7.07 -22.59 -9.58
CA ARG A 159 7.84 -23.47 -10.47
C ARG A 159 7.00 -24.59 -11.07
N GLN A 160 6.14 -25.23 -10.27
CA GLN A 160 5.24 -26.28 -10.78
C GLN A 160 4.27 -25.76 -11.84
N LEU A 161 3.79 -24.52 -11.68
CA LEU A 161 2.84 -23.88 -12.59
C LEU A 161 3.52 -23.14 -13.76
N GLY A 162 4.85 -23.09 -13.80
CA GLY A 162 5.59 -22.39 -14.85
C GLY A 162 5.40 -20.87 -14.84
N VAL A 163 5.16 -20.28 -13.68
CA VAL A 163 4.97 -18.83 -13.49
C VAL A 163 6.07 -18.24 -12.60
N SER A 164 6.19 -16.92 -12.56
CA SER A 164 7.20 -16.25 -11.74
C SER A 164 6.71 -15.98 -10.30
N PRO A 165 7.63 -15.95 -9.30
CA PRO A 165 7.29 -15.49 -7.94
C PRO A 165 6.69 -14.08 -7.94
N ALA A 166 7.18 -13.21 -8.84
CA ALA A 166 6.61 -11.88 -9.05
C ALA A 166 5.11 -11.93 -9.37
N SER A 167 4.66 -12.84 -10.24
CA SER A 167 3.23 -12.99 -10.56
C SER A 167 2.38 -13.36 -9.34
N LEU A 168 2.89 -14.21 -8.45
CA LEU A 168 2.18 -14.55 -7.21
C LEU A 168 2.10 -13.35 -6.27
N MET A 169 3.19 -12.59 -6.10
CA MET A 169 3.19 -11.37 -5.28
C MET A 169 2.24 -10.30 -5.83
N HIS A 170 2.17 -10.13 -7.16
CA HIS A 170 1.22 -9.22 -7.80
C HIS A 170 -0.23 -9.65 -7.56
N LEU A 171 -0.53 -10.96 -7.63
CA LEU A 171 -1.86 -11.48 -7.33
C LEU A 171 -2.22 -11.34 -5.85
N ALA A 172 -1.29 -11.63 -4.94
CA ALA A 172 -1.46 -11.41 -3.51
C ALA A 172 -1.78 -9.94 -3.22
N TRP A 173 -1.05 -9.03 -3.86
CA TRP A 173 -1.29 -7.60 -3.73
C TRP A 173 -2.64 -7.15 -4.29
N ALA A 174 -3.05 -7.70 -5.44
CA ALA A 174 -4.38 -7.46 -5.98
C ALA A 174 -5.47 -7.86 -4.99
N GLN A 175 -5.35 -9.01 -4.32
CA GLN A 175 -6.32 -9.43 -3.30
C GLN A 175 -6.38 -8.45 -2.14
N VAL A 176 -5.23 -7.99 -1.62
CA VAL A 176 -5.19 -7.00 -0.55
C VAL A 176 -5.89 -5.71 -0.99
N LEU A 177 -5.51 -5.17 -2.15
CA LEU A 177 -6.12 -3.95 -2.67
C LEU A 177 -7.61 -4.10 -2.98
N GLY A 178 -8.05 -5.27 -3.45
CA GLY A 178 -9.46 -5.57 -3.69
C GLY A 178 -10.28 -5.43 -2.40
N ARG A 179 -9.76 -5.93 -1.27
CA ARG A 179 -10.39 -5.73 0.05
C ARG A 179 -10.32 -4.28 0.53
N LEU A 180 -9.19 -3.61 0.33
CA LEU A 180 -8.99 -2.21 0.78
C LEU A 180 -9.77 -1.17 -0.05
N SER A 181 -10.18 -1.53 -1.27
CA SER A 181 -10.93 -0.64 -2.17
C SER A 181 -12.37 -1.10 -2.43
N GLY A 182 -12.75 -2.28 -1.94
CA GLY A 182 -14.07 -2.87 -2.20
C GLY A 182 -14.28 -3.26 -3.67
N ARG A 183 -13.22 -3.72 -4.34
CA ARG A 183 -13.21 -4.01 -5.79
C ARG A 183 -12.84 -5.45 -6.07
N ASP A 184 -13.48 -6.00 -7.10
CA ASP A 184 -13.09 -7.29 -7.68
C ASP A 184 -12.20 -7.15 -8.91
N SER A 185 -12.22 -6.00 -9.58
CA SER A 185 -11.27 -5.65 -10.64
C SER A 185 -10.35 -4.56 -10.11
N VAL A 186 -9.08 -4.90 -9.96
CA VAL A 186 -8.11 -4.09 -9.23
C VAL A 186 -7.03 -3.62 -10.19
N VAL A 187 -6.78 -2.31 -10.21
CA VAL A 187 -5.69 -1.70 -10.96
C VAL A 187 -4.68 -1.10 -9.99
N PHE A 188 -3.40 -1.37 -10.18
CA PHE A 188 -2.34 -0.74 -9.41
C PHE A 188 -1.11 -0.53 -10.28
N GLY A 189 -0.24 0.39 -9.87
CA GLY A 189 1.01 0.62 -10.59
C GLY A 189 2.02 -0.48 -10.24
N THR A 190 2.58 -1.13 -11.24
CA THR A 190 3.76 -1.98 -11.07
C THR A 190 4.99 -1.24 -11.57
N VAL A 191 6.07 -1.27 -10.78
CA VAL A 191 7.35 -0.66 -11.13
C VAL A 191 8.15 -1.67 -11.95
N LEU A 192 8.39 -1.34 -13.21
CA LEU A 192 9.22 -2.11 -14.14
C LEU A 192 10.62 -1.50 -14.21
N LEU A 193 11.67 -2.32 -14.26
CA LEU A 193 13.04 -1.82 -14.27
C LEU A 193 13.44 -1.11 -15.57
N GLY A 194 12.75 -1.33 -16.69
CA GLY A 194 13.01 -0.66 -17.99
C GLY A 194 14.41 -0.83 -18.58
N ARG A 195 15.25 -1.70 -17.97
CA ARG A 195 16.63 -2.01 -18.38
C ARG A 195 16.75 -3.30 -19.20
N LEU A 196 15.67 -4.08 -19.35
CA LEU A 196 15.69 -5.39 -20.01
C LEU A 196 15.90 -5.31 -21.52
N ASN A 197 15.46 -4.23 -22.16
CA ASN A 197 15.60 -4.01 -23.61
C ASN A 197 16.67 -2.96 -23.97
N GLY A 198 17.47 -2.52 -23.00
CA GLY A 198 18.51 -1.53 -23.23
C GLY A 198 19.73 -2.12 -23.93
N SER A 199 20.27 -1.38 -24.90
CA SER A 199 21.54 -1.65 -25.58
C SER A 199 22.69 -1.97 -24.61
N GLU A 200 23.75 -2.67 -25.07
CA GLU A 200 24.95 -2.97 -24.28
C GLU A 200 25.37 -1.77 -23.40
N GLY A 201 25.34 -1.95 -22.08
CA GLY A 201 25.69 -0.90 -21.11
C GLY A 201 24.51 -0.17 -20.44
N ALA A 202 23.25 -0.47 -20.79
CA ALA A 202 22.07 0.07 -20.11
C ALA A 202 22.01 -0.34 -18.62
N GLU A 203 22.51 -1.52 -18.26
CA GLU A 203 22.65 -1.96 -16.86
C GLU A 203 23.59 -1.06 -16.03
N ARG A 204 24.50 -0.32 -16.68
CA ARG A 204 25.55 0.50 -16.05
C ARG A 204 25.35 2.01 -16.22
N THR A 205 24.20 2.40 -16.76
CA THR A 205 23.88 3.82 -16.99
C THR A 205 23.22 4.41 -15.74
N LEU A 206 23.79 5.51 -15.22
CA LEU A 206 23.15 6.32 -14.20
C LEU A 206 21.97 7.09 -14.82
N GLY A 207 20.78 6.88 -14.27
CA GLY A 207 19.54 7.47 -14.76
C GLY A 207 18.32 6.73 -14.23
N VAL A 208 17.14 7.22 -14.58
CA VAL A 208 15.87 6.59 -14.19
C VAL A 208 15.44 5.68 -15.31
N PHE A 209 15.52 4.38 -15.08
CA PHE A 209 14.98 3.40 -16.02
C PHE A 209 13.69 2.78 -15.51
N ILE A 210 13.37 3.02 -14.23
CA ILE A 210 12.10 2.59 -13.66
C ILE A 210 10.94 3.28 -14.38
N ASN A 211 9.97 2.48 -14.80
CA ASN A 211 8.70 2.96 -15.33
C ASN A 211 7.55 2.37 -14.52
N THR A 212 6.52 3.17 -14.28
CA THR A 212 5.33 2.71 -13.57
C THR A 212 4.20 2.54 -14.56
N LEU A 213 3.74 1.30 -14.73
CA LEU A 213 2.63 0.98 -15.62
C LEU A 213 1.46 0.39 -14.85
N PRO A 214 0.21 0.65 -15.27
CA PRO A 214 -0.95 0.03 -14.66
C PRO A 214 -1.00 -1.46 -14.98
N LEU A 215 -1.14 -2.28 -13.94
CA LEU A 215 -1.51 -3.67 -14.06
C LEU A 215 -2.93 -3.84 -13.53
N ARG A 216 -3.84 -4.34 -14.39
CA ARG A 216 -5.17 -4.77 -14.01
C ARG A 216 -5.18 -6.25 -13.70
N ILE A 217 -5.76 -6.63 -12.56
CA ILE A 217 -6.02 -8.01 -12.18
C ILE A 217 -7.50 -8.11 -11.79
N ASP A 218 -8.20 -9.02 -12.45
CA ASP A 218 -9.58 -9.36 -12.10
C ASP A 218 -9.56 -10.52 -11.10
N LEU A 219 -10.35 -10.44 -10.03
CA LEU A 219 -10.45 -11.43 -8.95
C LEU A 219 -11.78 -12.18 -8.97
N ALA A 220 -12.81 -11.59 -9.59
CA ALA A 220 -14.13 -12.22 -9.71
C ALA A 220 -14.09 -13.50 -10.56
N ASP A 221 -14.93 -14.47 -10.14
CA ASP A 221 -15.24 -15.70 -10.89
C ASP A 221 -14.01 -16.52 -11.34
N GLN A 222 -12.91 -16.44 -10.58
CA GLN A 222 -11.66 -17.13 -10.91
C GLN A 222 -11.20 -18.08 -9.81
N SER A 223 -10.62 -19.20 -10.24
CA SER A 223 -9.86 -20.07 -9.35
C SER A 223 -8.51 -19.47 -9.00
N ALA A 224 -7.92 -19.86 -7.87
CA ALA A 224 -6.58 -19.40 -7.49
C ALA A 224 -5.52 -19.69 -8.58
N ARG A 225 -5.58 -20.87 -9.21
CA ARG A 225 -4.67 -21.25 -10.30
C ARG A 225 -4.86 -20.40 -11.56
N ASP A 226 -6.10 -20.19 -11.97
CA ASP A 226 -6.40 -19.45 -13.20
C ASP A 226 -6.05 -17.97 -13.05
N ALA A 227 -6.38 -17.39 -11.89
CA ALA A 227 -6.01 -16.01 -11.56
C ALA A 227 -4.48 -15.81 -11.57
N LEU A 228 -3.71 -16.77 -11.04
CA LEU A 228 -2.24 -16.72 -11.07
C LEU A 228 -1.69 -16.82 -12.49
N SER A 229 -2.24 -17.74 -13.30
CA SER A 229 -1.84 -17.92 -14.70
C SER A 229 -2.21 -16.70 -15.56
N GLN A 230 -3.38 -16.10 -15.32
CA GLN A 230 -3.79 -14.86 -15.97
C GLN A 230 -2.89 -13.68 -15.57
N THR A 231 -2.60 -13.55 -14.28
CA THR A 231 -1.68 -12.52 -13.75
C THR A 231 -0.30 -12.64 -14.40
N HIS A 232 0.22 -13.87 -14.53
CA HIS A 232 1.50 -14.11 -15.19
C HIS A 232 1.47 -13.67 -16.66
N ARG A 233 0.44 -14.04 -17.42
CA ARG A 233 0.29 -13.60 -18.82
C ARG A 233 0.19 -12.08 -18.95
N ARG A 234 -0.57 -11.41 -18.07
CA ARG A 234 -0.71 -9.95 -18.09
C ARG A 234 0.62 -9.26 -17.76
N LEU A 235 1.33 -9.73 -16.75
CA LEU A 235 2.63 -9.17 -16.36
C LEU A 235 3.67 -9.36 -17.48
N THR A 236 3.74 -10.54 -18.09
CA THR A 236 4.65 -10.79 -19.22
C THR A 236 4.27 -9.96 -20.45
N GLY A 237 2.98 -9.83 -20.76
CA GLY A 237 2.51 -8.97 -21.85
C GLY A 237 2.86 -7.49 -21.62
N LEU A 238 2.79 -7.03 -20.38
CA LEU A 238 3.14 -5.66 -20.00
C LEU A 238 4.61 -5.32 -20.29
N LEU A 239 5.53 -6.30 -20.20
CA LEU A 239 6.96 -6.09 -20.49
C LEU A 239 7.22 -5.67 -21.94
N ALA A 240 6.40 -6.13 -22.90
CA ALA A 240 6.49 -5.68 -24.29
C ALA A 240 6.14 -4.19 -24.48
N HIS A 241 5.52 -3.59 -23.46
CA HIS A 241 5.11 -2.19 -23.42
C HIS A 241 5.80 -1.40 -22.31
N GLU A 242 6.93 -1.90 -21.76
CA GLU A 242 7.63 -1.29 -20.63
C GLU A 242 8.12 0.14 -20.87
N GLN A 243 8.19 0.58 -22.14
CA GLN A 243 8.60 1.92 -22.55
C GLN A 243 7.42 2.91 -22.66
N ALA A 244 6.18 2.44 -22.58
CA ALA A 244 5.01 3.31 -22.67
C ALA A 244 4.96 4.29 -21.49
N SER A 245 4.51 5.53 -21.72
CA SER A 245 4.25 6.43 -20.60
C SER A 245 2.95 6.05 -19.86
N LEU A 246 2.91 6.25 -18.55
CA LEU A 246 1.68 6.13 -17.75
C LEU A 246 0.54 7.01 -18.32
N ALA A 247 0.88 8.16 -18.90
CA ALA A 247 -0.08 9.06 -19.53
C ALA A 247 -0.80 8.43 -20.73
N ILE A 248 -0.11 7.61 -21.54
CA ILE A 248 -0.74 6.84 -22.63
C ILE A 248 -1.78 5.88 -22.03
N ALA A 249 -1.37 5.09 -21.02
CA ALA A 249 -2.26 4.12 -20.39
C ALA A 249 -3.48 4.77 -19.73
N GLN A 250 -3.30 5.93 -19.08
CA GLN A 250 -4.39 6.72 -18.50
C GLN A 250 -5.41 7.18 -19.54
N ARG A 251 -4.95 7.69 -20.70
CA ARG A 251 -5.82 8.12 -21.81
C ARG A 251 -6.62 6.97 -22.43
N CYS A 252 -6.14 5.74 -22.32
CA CYS A 252 -6.82 4.56 -22.82
C CYS A 252 -7.95 4.06 -21.90
N SER A 253 -8.11 4.62 -20.69
CA SER A 253 -9.18 4.25 -19.77
C SER A 253 -10.48 5.01 -20.02
N ALA A 254 -11.60 4.50 -19.50
CA ALA A 254 -12.89 5.18 -19.53
C ALA A 254 -13.09 6.19 -18.37
N LEU A 255 -12.02 6.50 -17.63
CA LEU A 255 -12.07 7.47 -16.54
C LEU A 255 -12.16 8.92 -17.04
N PRO A 256 -12.72 9.83 -16.23
CA PRO A 256 -12.65 11.26 -16.51
C PRO A 256 -11.21 11.75 -16.68
N ALA A 257 -11.00 12.71 -17.59
CA ALA A 257 -9.68 13.30 -17.81
C ALA A 257 -9.09 13.85 -16.49
N GLY A 258 -7.87 13.41 -16.16
CA GLY A 258 -7.16 13.80 -14.94
C GLY A 258 -7.47 12.94 -13.70
N ALA A 259 -8.42 11.99 -13.77
CA ALA A 259 -8.63 11.04 -12.69
C ALA A 259 -7.47 10.01 -12.63
N PRO A 260 -6.94 9.68 -11.43
CA PRO A 260 -5.90 8.66 -11.30
C PRO A 260 -6.48 7.27 -11.56
N LEU A 261 -5.73 6.37 -12.21
CA LEU A 261 -6.13 4.96 -12.38
C LEU A 261 -6.11 4.21 -11.03
N PHE A 262 -5.13 4.53 -10.19
CA PHE A 262 -4.81 3.83 -8.96
C PHE A 262 -4.11 4.76 -7.95
N SER A 263 -4.17 4.41 -6.67
CA SER A 263 -3.42 5.11 -5.59
C SER A 263 -2.36 4.25 -4.90
N ALA A 264 -2.12 3.03 -5.40
CA ALA A 264 -1.19 2.08 -4.81
C ALA A 264 -0.16 1.56 -5.83
N LEU A 265 1.06 1.31 -5.35
CA LEU A 265 2.16 0.74 -6.11
C LEU A 265 2.63 -0.60 -5.55
N LEU A 266 3.09 -1.47 -6.44
CA LEU A 266 3.92 -2.64 -6.11
C LEU A 266 5.27 -2.52 -6.82
N ASN A 267 6.36 -2.54 -6.06
CA ASN A 267 7.72 -2.59 -6.57
C ASN A 267 8.32 -3.96 -6.27
N TYR A 268 8.42 -4.83 -7.27
CA TYR A 268 9.06 -6.13 -7.12
C TYR A 268 10.50 -6.04 -7.65
N ARG A 269 11.47 -6.29 -6.78
CA ARG A 269 12.91 -6.23 -7.13
C ARG A 269 13.58 -7.55 -6.82
N HIS A 270 14.46 -7.96 -7.73
CA HIS A 270 15.38 -9.05 -7.46
C HIS A 270 16.63 -8.43 -6.86
N SER A 271 16.77 -8.57 -5.54
CA SER A 271 17.89 -8.01 -4.81
C SER A 271 18.85 -9.18 -4.57
N ALA A 272 20.10 -9.06 -5.01
CA ALA A 272 21.09 -10.06 -4.63
C ALA A 272 21.08 -10.13 -3.10
N ALA A 273 20.92 -11.33 -2.52
CA ALA A 273 21.11 -11.50 -1.09
C ALA A 273 22.41 -10.79 -0.73
N PRO A 274 22.50 -10.08 0.42
CA PRO A 274 23.78 -9.62 0.93
C PRO A 274 24.62 -10.86 1.25
N GLY A 275 25.19 -11.46 0.21
CA GLY A 275 26.14 -12.54 0.29
C GLY A 275 27.35 -11.97 0.97
N GLU A 276 27.72 -12.62 2.09
CA GLU A 276 28.97 -12.47 2.84
C GLU A 276 29.61 -11.10 2.66
N ALA A 277 29.27 -10.17 3.57
CA ALA A 277 29.89 -8.83 3.71
C ALA A 277 31.23 -8.76 2.96
N ASN A 278 31.17 -8.27 1.72
CA ASN A 278 32.33 -8.29 0.83
C ASN A 278 33.47 -7.62 1.60
N GLU A 279 34.56 -8.34 1.92
CA GLU A 279 35.63 -7.79 2.77
C GLU A 279 36.15 -6.46 2.23
N ALA A 280 36.09 -6.28 0.91
CA ALA A 280 36.39 -5.03 0.23
C ALA A 280 35.40 -3.90 0.59
N ALA A 281 34.10 -4.20 0.69
CA ALA A 281 33.09 -3.23 1.12
C ALA A 281 33.27 -2.88 2.60
N GLY A 282 33.53 -3.86 3.45
CA GLY A 282 33.84 -3.63 4.88
C GLY A 282 35.10 -2.77 5.08
N LYS A 283 36.10 -2.89 4.20
CA LYS A 283 37.29 -2.01 4.20
C LYS A 283 36.98 -0.60 3.70
N ALA A 284 36.22 -0.47 2.62
CA ALA A 284 35.91 0.83 2.01
C ALA A 284 35.05 1.70 2.93
N TRP A 285 34.03 1.09 3.55
CA TRP A 285 33.10 1.79 4.43
C TRP A 285 33.56 1.84 5.89
N LYS A 286 34.84 1.53 6.17
CA LYS A 286 35.36 1.52 7.53
C LYS A 286 35.26 2.93 8.15
N GLY A 287 34.44 3.05 9.20
CA GLY A 287 34.18 4.32 9.88
C GLY A 287 33.00 5.12 9.30
N ILE A 288 32.27 4.56 8.34
CA ILE A 288 31.03 5.13 7.77
C ILE A 288 29.89 4.16 8.08
N GLU A 289 28.81 4.68 8.64
CA GLU A 289 27.62 3.89 8.99
C GLU A 289 26.39 4.53 8.34
N LEU A 290 25.52 3.70 7.75
CA LEU A 290 24.22 4.15 7.27
C LEU A 290 23.27 4.24 8.47
N LEU A 291 23.00 5.47 8.92
CA LEU A 291 22.10 5.73 10.05
C LEU A 291 20.63 5.63 9.64
N GLN A 292 20.28 6.18 8.48
CA GLN A 292 18.90 6.24 7.99
C GLN A 292 18.90 6.32 6.45
N SER A 293 17.86 5.75 5.87
CA SER A 293 17.48 5.95 4.47
C SER A 293 15.98 6.24 4.43
N GLY A 294 15.54 7.08 3.51
CA GLY A 294 14.13 7.45 3.38
C GLY A 294 13.79 7.80 1.95
N GLU A 295 12.66 7.28 1.48
CA GLU A 295 12.09 7.59 0.17
C GLU A 295 10.75 8.31 0.35
N ARG A 296 10.49 9.33 -0.48
CA ARG A 296 9.20 10.01 -0.53
C ARG A 296 8.46 9.57 -1.79
N SER A 297 7.44 8.72 -1.63
CA SER A 297 6.55 8.33 -2.71
C SER A 297 5.44 9.36 -2.91
N SER A 298 5.05 9.59 -4.16
CA SER A 298 3.87 10.39 -4.50
C SER A 298 2.56 9.60 -4.35
N TYR A 299 2.63 8.30 -4.05
CA TYR A 299 1.48 7.42 -3.89
C TYR A 299 1.20 7.14 -2.40
N PRO A 300 -0.07 7.21 -1.96
CA PRO A 300 -0.45 6.94 -0.57
C PRO A 300 -0.03 5.58 -0.02
N LEU A 301 0.15 4.59 -0.90
CA LEU A 301 0.47 3.22 -0.53
C LEU A 301 1.47 2.63 -1.51
N THR A 302 2.71 2.41 -1.06
CA THR A 302 3.74 1.76 -1.85
C THR A 302 4.21 0.51 -1.12
N LEU A 303 4.16 -0.64 -1.77
CA LEU A 303 4.69 -1.89 -1.24
C LEU A 303 5.86 -2.35 -2.09
N SER A 304 7.01 -2.58 -1.45
CA SER A 304 8.17 -3.19 -2.08
C SER A 304 8.31 -4.64 -1.66
N VAL A 305 8.67 -5.50 -2.61
CA VAL A 305 9.06 -6.89 -2.38
C VAL A 305 10.49 -7.08 -2.87
N ASP A 306 11.39 -7.36 -1.94
CA ASP A 306 12.78 -7.72 -2.19
C ASP A 306 12.91 -9.24 -2.25
N ASP A 307 13.08 -9.79 -3.45
CA ASP A 307 13.38 -11.21 -3.67
C ASP A 307 14.88 -11.46 -3.48
N LEU A 308 15.25 -12.01 -2.33
CA LEU A 308 16.63 -12.32 -1.94
C LEU A 308 17.10 -13.70 -2.43
N GLY A 309 16.38 -14.31 -3.38
CA GLY A 309 16.68 -15.65 -3.91
C GLY A 309 16.21 -16.81 -3.02
N GLU A 310 16.36 -16.72 -1.70
CA GLU A 310 15.83 -17.71 -0.74
C GLU A 310 14.66 -17.19 0.09
N ALA A 311 14.70 -15.90 0.45
CA ALA A 311 13.71 -15.21 1.26
C ALA A 311 13.05 -14.07 0.49
N PHE A 312 11.98 -13.51 1.05
CA PHE A 312 11.37 -12.28 0.58
C PHE A 312 11.23 -11.29 1.74
N ASP A 313 11.67 -10.05 1.51
CA ASP A 313 11.45 -8.94 2.42
C ASP A 313 10.38 -8.00 1.87
N LEU A 314 9.43 -7.64 2.72
CA LEU A 314 8.36 -6.70 2.41
C LEU A 314 8.68 -5.37 3.08
N THR A 315 8.56 -4.27 2.33
CA THR A 315 8.63 -2.91 2.89
C THR A 315 7.41 -2.12 2.45
N ALA A 316 6.60 -1.67 3.39
CA ALA A 316 5.45 -0.80 3.13
C ALA A 316 5.79 0.64 3.50
N LEU A 317 5.53 1.56 2.56
CA LEU A 317 5.55 3.00 2.74
C LEU A 317 4.13 3.53 2.59
N THR A 318 3.66 4.25 3.59
CA THR A 318 2.24 4.60 3.71
C THR A 318 2.05 6.06 4.09
N SER A 319 1.03 6.69 3.53
CA SER A 319 0.54 7.99 4.01
C SER A 319 -0.08 7.86 5.39
N LYS A 320 -0.13 8.99 6.10
CA LYS A 320 -0.78 9.10 7.41
C LYS A 320 -2.19 8.50 7.41
N GLY A 321 -2.49 7.74 8.46
CA GLY A 321 -3.78 7.07 8.64
C GLY A 321 -3.83 5.65 8.10
N ILE A 322 -2.80 5.19 7.36
CA ILE A 322 -2.62 3.80 6.97
C ILE A 322 -1.50 3.21 7.83
N ASP A 323 -1.74 2.09 8.51
CA ASP A 323 -0.69 1.40 9.28
C ASP A 323 0.12 0.49 8.35
N ALA A 324 1.38 0.87 8.08
CA ALA A 324 2.31 0.11 7.26
C ALA A 324 2.51 -1.34 7.72
N ARG A 325 2.48 -1.61 9.04
CA ARG A 325 2.66 -2.98 9.57
C ARG A 325 1.49 -3.87 9.19
N ARG A 326 0.27 -3.33 9.24
CA ARG A 326 -0.94 -4.05 8.81
C ARG A 326 -0.88 -4.35 7.31
N VAL A 327 -0.43 -3.41 6.48
CA VAL A 327 -0.25 -3.64 5.04
C VAL A 327 0.71 -4.81 4.78
N CYS A 328 1.88 -4.83 5.43
CA CYS A 328 2.82 -5.95 5.32
C CYS A 328 2.18 -7.28 5.75
N ALA A 329 1.46 -7.29 6.88
CA ALA A 329 0.77 -8.47 7.39
C ALA A 329 -0.34 -8.95 6.44
N TYR A 330 -1.06 -8.04 5.78
CA TYR A 330 -2.08 -8.38 4.79
C TYR A 330 -1.47 -9.08 3.58
N LEU A 331 -0.35 -8.58 3.06
CA LEU A 331 0.33 -9.24 1.95
C LEU A 331 0.85 -10.61 2.38
N ALA A 332 1.47 -10.73 3.55
CA ALA A 332 1.96 -12.01 4.06
C ALA A 332 0.83 -13.05 4.19
N CYS A 333 -0.32 -12.64 4.76
CA CYS A 333 -1.50 -13.49 4.87
C CYS A 333 -2.09 -13.87 3.50
N ALA A 334 -2.16 -12.92 2.56
CA ALA A 334 -2.62 -13.19 1.19
C ALA A 334 -1.69 -14.16 0.43
N VAL A 335 -0.37 -14.04 0.63
CA VAL A 335 0.62 -14.96 0.07
C VAL A 335 0.47 -16.36 0.67
N GLU A 336 0.36 -16.46 2.00
CA GLU A 336 0.13 -17.74 2.68
C GLU A 336 -1.16 -18.42 2.20
N GLY A 337 -2.27 -17.69 2.18
CA GLY A 337 -3.55 -18.20 1.68
C GLY A 337 -3.52 -18.63 0.23
N LEU A 338 -2.78 -17.93 -0.65
CA LEU A 338 -2.58 -18.36 -2.03
C LEU A 338 -1.76 -19.64 -2.12
N VAL A 339 -0.65 -19.72 -1.39
CA VAL A 339 0.21 -20.92 -1.40
C VAL A 339 -0.56 -22.14 -0.89
N ASP A 340 -1.31 -21.99 0.21
CA ASP A 340 -2.18 -23.04 0.76
C ASP A 340 -3.24 -23.47 -0.25
N ALA A 341 -3.89 -22.50 -0.91
CA ALA A 341 -4.91 -22.79 -1.92
C ALA A 341 -4.33 -23.54 -3.11
N LEU A 342 -3.15 -23.15 -3.60
CA LEU A 342 -2.49 -23.82 -4.73
C LEU A 342 -2.06 -25.26 -4.39
N GLU A 343 -1.67 -25.51 -3.14
CA GLU A 343 -1.30 -26.85 -2.66
C GLU A 343 -2.51 -27.77 -2.48
N GLN A 344 -3.62 -27.26 -1.93
CA GLN A 344 -4.72 -28.11 -1.46
C GLN A 344 -5.96 -28.08 -2.38
N ALA A 345 -6.33 -26.89 -2.87
CA ALA A 345 -7.57 -26.67 -3.61
C ALA A 345 -7.37 -25.62 -4.72
N PRO A 346 -6.51 -25.87 -5.73
CA PRO A 346 -6.14 -24.86 -6.72
C PRO A 346 -7.30 -24.39 -7.62
N ALA A 347 -8.35 -25.20 -7.71
CA ALA A 347 -9.60 -24.89 -8.40
C ALA A 347 -10.60 -24.09 -7.54
N GLY A 348 -10.28 -23.84 -6.27
CA GLY A 348 -11.10 -23.05 -5.35
C GLY A 348 -11.12 -21.56 -5.70
N PRO A 349 -12.19 -20.83 -5.35
CA PRO A 349 -12.35 -19.43 -5.71
C PRO A 349 -11.34 -18.54 -4.97
N ILE A 350 -10.65 -17.66 -5.70
CA ILE A 350 -9.65 -16.75 -5.11
C ILE A 350 -10.26 -15.77 -4.10
N GLN A 351 -11.51 -15.33 -4.34
CA GLN A 351 -12.21 -14.42 -3.43
C GLN A 351 -12.55 -15.03 -2.06
N ALA A 352 -12.47 -16.35 -1.90
CA ALA A 352 -12.65 -16.99 -0.60
C ALA A 352 -11.40 -16.93 0.28
N LEU A 353 -10.25 -16.54 -0.29
CA LEU A 353 -9.01 -16.42 0.46
C LEU A 353 -9.03 -15.18 1.35
N ASN A 354 -8.50 -15.36 2.56
CA ASN A 354 -8.39 -14.31 3.55
C ASN A 354 -7.11 -13.50 3.32
N VAL A 355 -7.22 -12.19 3.52
CA VAL A 355 -6.05 -11.28 3.58
C VAL A 355 -5.84 -10.75 5.00
N LEU A 356 -6.74 -11.07 5.93
CA LEU A 356 -6.76 -10.55 7.29
C LEU A 356 -6.03 -11.53 8.22
N PRO A 357 -4.95 -11.11 8.90
CA PRO A 357 -4.23 -11.93 9.86
C PRO A 357 -5.15 -12.44 10.96
N GLY A 358 -4.93 -13.69 11.41
CA GLY A 358 -5.78 -14.34 12.41
C GLY A 358 -5.91 -13.57 13.73
N ALA A 359 -4.83 -12.94 14.20
CA ALA A 359 -4.86 -12.11 15.40
C ALA A 359 -5.80 -10.91 15.26
N GLU A 360 -5.74 -10.22 14.13
CA GLU A 360 -6.62 -9.08 13.84
C GLU A 360 -8.07 -9.53 13.65
N ARG A 361 -8.29 -10.68 12.99
CA ARG A 361 -9.63 -11.28 12.88
C ARG A 361 -10.23 -11.57 14.26
N ASN A 362 -9.44 -12.14 15.18
CA ASN A 362 -9.91 -12.44 16.54
C ASN A 362 -10.18 -11.15 17.33
N GLU A 363 -9.38 -10.11 17.16
CA GLU A 363 -9.65 -8.80 17.77
C GLU A 363 -10.97 -8.21 17.27
N LEU A 364 -11.23 -8.28 15.96
CA LEU A 364 -12.49 -7.79 15.37
C LEU A 364 -13.72 -8.59 15.80
N LEU A 365 -13.58 -9.91 15.94
CA LEU A 365 -14.70 -10.79 16.26
C LEU A 365 -14.95 -10.92 17.76
N ASP A 366 -13.89 -11.14 18.55
CA ASP A 366 -14.01 -11.46 19.97
C ASP A 366 -13.58 -10.27 20.85
N GLY A 367 -12.57 -9.51 20.43
CA GLY A 367 -12.05 -8.36 21.19
C GLY A 367 -13.05 -7.21 21.29
N PHE A 368 -13.49 -6.67 20.15
CA PHE A 368 -14.45 -5.56 20.11
C PHE A 368 -15.88 -5.96 20.50
N ASN A 369 -16.20 -7.26 20.50
CA ASN A 369 -17.53 -7.77 20.86
C ASN A 369 -17.56 -8.49 22.22
N ALA A 370 -16.51 -8.38 23.04
CA ALA A 370 -16.36 -9.13 24.30
C ALA A 370 -17.56 -8.93 25.27
N ASP A 371 -18.14 -7.73 25.29
CA ASP A 371 -19.21 -7.36 26.23
C ASP A 371 -20.64 -7.57 25.67
N CYS A 372 -20.80 -8.08 24.45
CA CYS A 372 -22.12 -8.37 23.87
C CYS A 372 -22.85 -9.56 24.54
N LEU A 373 -22.24 -10.16 25.57
CA LEU A 373 -22.75 -11.35 26.27
C LEU A 373 -23.44 -11.04 27.60
N THR A 374 -23.77 -9.78 27.92
CA THR A 374 -24.61 -9.52 29.10
C THR A 374 -26.02 -10.02 28.85
N ALA A 375 -26.28 -11.20 29.44
CA ALA A 375 -27.52 -11.94 29.44
C ALA A 375 -28.76 -11.05 29.25
N GLU A 376 -29.46 -11.28 28.14
CA GLU A 376 -30.86 -10.90 28.03
C GLU A 376 -31.57 -11.44 29.28
N CYS A 377 -32.04 -10.54 30.14
CA CYS A 377 -32.98 -10.95 31.16
C CYS A 377 -34.16 -11.56 30.39
N PRO A 378 -34.49 -12.85 30.57
CA PRO A 378 -35.47 -13.55 29.74
C PRO A 378 -36.89 -13.01 29.93
N LEU A 379 -37.08 -12.09 30.88
CA LEU A 379 -38.33 -11.44 31.17
C LEU A 379 -38.51 -10.20 30.27
N PRO A 380 -39.66 -10.10 29.56
CA PRO A 380 -40.08 -8.86 28.96
C PRO A 380 -40.03 -7.69 29.94
N VAL A 381 -39.79 -6.47 29.42
CA VAL A 381 -39.66 -5.25 30.23
C VAL A 381 -40.83 -5.05 31.20
N HIS A 382 -42.07 -5.37 30.79
CA HIS A 382 -43.24 -5.21 31.65
C HIS A 382 -43.20 -6.15 32.88
N LEU A 383 -42.77 -7.40 32.74
CA LEU A 383 -42.63 -8.32 33.87
C LEU A 383 -41.52 -7.90 34.84
N ARG A 384 -40.46 -7.25 34.32
CA ARG A 384 -39.40 -6.66 35.16
C ARG A 384 -39.94 -5.50 36.00
N ILE A 385 -40.84 -4.70 35.44
CA ILE A 385 -41.54 -3.62 36.15
C ILE A 385 -42.52 -4.20 37.19
N GLU A 386 -43.24 -5.27 36.86
CA GLU A 386 -44.13 -5.98 37.79
C GLU A 386 -43.38 -6.55 39.00
N GLN A 387 -42.21 -7.18 38.78
CA GLN A 387 -41.35 -7.66 39.86
C GLN A 387 -40.92 -6.51 40.79
N GLN A 388 -40.45 -5.39 40.22
CA GLN A 388 -40.08 -4.22 41.01
C GLN A 388 -41.27 -3.63 41.76
N ALA A 389 -42.48 -3.65 41.19
CA ALA A 389 -43.70 -3.20 41.84
C ALA A 389 -44.15 -4.12 42.99
N LEU A 390 -43.82 -5.41 42.94
CA LEU A 390 -44.06 -6.36 44.03
C LEU A 390 -43.02 -6.21 45.15
N GLU A 391 -41.74 -6.08 44.79
CA GLU A 391 -40.63 -5.99 45.74
C GLU A 391 -40.60 -4.63 46.46
N GLN A 392 -40.85 -3.55 45.73
CA GLN A 392 -40.78 -2.18 46.23
C GLN A 392 -41.95 -1.31 45.74
N PRO A 393 -43.20 -1.62 46.16
CA PRO A 393 -44.40 -0.96 45.65
C PRO A 393 -44.40 0.55 45.86
N ASN A 394 -43.85 1.02 46.99
CA ASN A 394 -43.83 2.43 47.36
C ASN A 394 -42.58 3.18 46.86
N ALA A 395 -41.64 2.49 46.21
CA ALA A 395 -40.48 3.17 45.63
C ALA A 395 -40.91 4.02 44.43
N MET A 396 -40.31 5.19 44.29
CA MET A 396 -40.59 6.12 43.19
C MET A 396 -40.10 5.55 41.86
N ALA A 397 -41.01 5.39 40.89
CA ALA A 397 -40.72 4.85 39.57
C ALA A 397 -40.54 5.95 38.51
N ALA A 398 -41.37 6.99 38.57
CA ALA A 398 -41.34 8.07 37.59
C ALA A 398 -41.74 9.41 38.22
N LYS A 399 -41.15 10.52 37.74
CA LYS A 399 -41.43 11.88 38.21
C LYS A 399 -41.50 12.85 37.03
N ALA A 400 -42.52 13.71 37.01
CA ALA A 400 -42.65 14.81 36.04
C ALA A 400 -43.14 16.07 36.76
N GLY A 401 -42.28 17.09 36.87
CA GLY A 401 -42.54 18.26 37.70
C GLY A 401 -42.72 17.86 39.18
N ASP A 402 -43.81 18.32 39.78
CA ASP A 402 -44.18 17.98 41.17
C ASP A 402 -44.96 16.66 41.28
N GLN A 403 -45.34 16.05 40.15
CA GLN A 403 -46.03 14.77 40.13
C GLN A 403 -45.04 13.62 40.16
N HIS A 404 -45.37 12.58 40.92
CA HIS A 404 -44.62 11.32 40.97
C HIS A 404 -45.57 10.12 40.93
N LEU A 405 -45.05 8.99 40.44
CA LEU A 405 -45.69 7.68 40.54
C LEU A 405 -44.72 6.71 41.22
N SER A 406 -45.25 5.95 42.17
CA SER A 406 -44.58 4.77 42.71
C SER A 406 -44.65 3.58 41.73
N TYR A 407 -43.79 2.57 41.90
CA TYR A 407 -43.84 1.36 41.06
C TYR A 407 -45.19 0.65 41.15
N GLY A 408 -45.81 0.60 42.33
CA GLY A 408 -47.16 0.05 42.50
C GLY A 408 -48.22 0.81 41.72
N GLU A 409 -48.22 2.15 41.78
CA GLU A 409 -49.17 2.99 41.04
C GLU A 409 -48.95 2.93 39.52
N LEU A 410 -47.69 2.93 39.08
CA LEU A 410 -47.32 2.83 37.67
C LEU A 410 -47.83 1.49 37.10
N ASN A 411 -47.57 0.38 37.81
CA ASN A 411 -48.00 -0.95 37.38
C ASN A 411 -49.53 -1.06 37.33
N ALA A 412 -50.23 -0.54 38.35
CA ALA A 412 -51.70 -0.55 38.37
C ALA A 412 -52.32 0.24 37.19
N ARG A 413 -51.79 1.43 36.88
CA ARG A 413 -52.25 2.25 35.75
C ARG A 413 -51.94 1.59 34.40
N ALA A 414 -50.74 1.03 34.26
CA ALA A 414 -50.35 0.29 33.06
C ALA A 414 -51.26 -0.92 32.82
N ASN A 415 -51.59 -1.69 33.87
CA ASN A 415 -52.49 -2.84 33.78
C ASN A 415 -53.93 -2.45 33.40
N ALA A 416 -54.43 -1.33 33.93
CA ALA A 416 -55.73 -0.81 33.55
C ALA A 416 -55.80 -0.46 32.05
N LEU A 417 -54.75 0.20 31.53
CA LEU A 417 -54.64 0.51 30.10
C LEU A 417 -54.49 -0.77 29.26
N ALA A 418 -53.67 -1.73 29.71
CA ALA A 418 -53.47 -3.00 29.02
C ALA A 418 -54.78 -3.77 28.87
N HIS A 419 -55.58 -3.90 29.94
CA HIS A 419 -56.90 -4.53 29.86
C HIS A 419 -57.87 -3.80 28.95
N HIS A 420 -57.83 -2.47 28.90
CA HIS A 420 -58.63 -1.70 27.96
C HIS A 420 -58.24 -2.00 26.50
N LEU A 421 -56.94 -2.02 26.19
CA LEU A 421 -56.44 -2.34 24.85
C LEU A 421 -56.78 -3.79 24.44
N ILE A 422 -56.67 -4.75 25.36
CA ILE A 422 -57.10 -6.14 25.13
C ILE A 422 -58.61 -6.18 24.83
N GLY A 423 -59.41 -5.40 25.56
CA GLY A 423 -60.84 -5.25 25.32
C GLY A 423 -61.19 -4.65 23.95
N LEU A 424 -60.31 -3.82 23.39
CA LEU A 424 -60.42 -3.29 22.02
C LEU A 424 -59.94 -4.27 20.93
N GLY A 425 -59.46 -5.45 21.32
CA GLY A 425 -59.04 -6.51 20.41
C GLY A 425 -57.57 -6.45 19.98
N VAL A 426 -56.73 -5.67 20.68
CA VAL A 426 -55.28 -5.60 20.41
C VAL A 426 -54.63 -6.95 20.69
N ARG A 427 -53.80 -7.41 19.75
CA ARG A 427 -53.04 -8.66 19.79
C ARG A 427 -51.53 -8.39 19.70
N PRO A 428 -50.67 -9.39 20.00
CA PRO A 428 -49.25 -9.30 19.67
C PRO A 428 -49.04 -8.91 18.21
N ASP A 429 -47.98 -8.15 17.94
CA ASP A 429 -47.61 -7.56 16.64
C ASP A 429 -48.55 -6.46 16.09
N ASP A 430 -49.65 -6.15 16.77
CA ASP A 430 -50.47 -4.99 16.44
C ASP A 430 -49.76 -3.67 16.81
N ARG A 431 -50.04 -2.62 16.03
CA ARG A 431 -49.43 -1.30 16.21
C ARG A 431 -50.40 -0.36 16.94
N VAL A 432 -50.03 0.06 18.14
CA VAL A 432 -50.77 1.07 18.92
C VAL A 432 -50.03 2.42 18.84
N ALA A 433 -50.68 3.43 18.27
CA ALA A 433 -50.11 4.77 18.19
C ALA A 433 -50.25 5.51 19.54
N VAL A 434 -49.13 5.99 20.08
CA VAL A 434 -49.10 6.81 21.31
C VAL A 434 -48.94 8.27 20.92
N VAL A 435 -50.00 9.06 21.09
CA VAL A 435 -49.98 10.52 20.87
C VAL A 435 -50.21 11.22 22.20
N ALA A 436 -49.12 11.52 22.90
CA ALA A 436 -49.15 12.18 24.20
C ALA A 436 -48.02 13.22 24.30
N ARG A 437 -48.23 14.26 25.12
CA ARG A 437 -47.14 15.15 25.55
C ARG A 437 -46.32 14.44 26.63
N ARG A 438 -45.06 14.86 26.85
CA ARG A 438 -44.25 14.32 27.97
C ARG A 438 -44.95 14.65 29.30
N GLY A 439 -45.34 13.61 30.03
CA GLY A 439 -46.06 13.71 31.30
C GLY A 439 -46.36 12.33 31.88
N LEU A 440 -46.92 12.31 33.10
CA LEU A 440 -47.38 11.07 33.78
C LEU A 440 -48.88 10.80 33.59
N VAL A 441 -49.58 11.68 32.86
CA VAL A 441 -51.03 11.68 32.58
C VAL A 441 -51.27 12.04 31.14
#